data_AF-A0A7K0FU12-F1
#
_entry.id   AF-A0A7K0FU12-F1
#
_cell.length_a   1.000
_cell.length_b   1.000
_cell.length_c   1.000
_cell.angle_alpha   90.00
_cell.angle_beta   90.00
_cell.angle_gamma   90.00
#
_symmetry.space_group_name_H-M   'P 1'
#
loop_
_entity.id
_entity.type
_entity.pdbx_description
1 polymer ?
#
loop_
_entity_poly.entity_id
_entity_poly.type
_entity_poly.pdbx_seq_one_letter_code
_entity_poly.pdbx_strand_id
1 'polypeptide(L)' 'MTVKSLQDEDKLPIKQVIDAVNKTMDDVLRVVDAMNLGRTEVKADGVYRTFNNGDSVQISEGSFAKKRVSSKKIKLF' A
#
# COMPACT_ATOMS: atom_id res chain seq x y z
N MET A 1 5.52 -16.87 -14.69
CA MET A 1 5.22 -18.22 -14.19
C MET A 1 3.76 -18.23 -13.79
N THR A 2 2.92 -19.00 -14.48
CA THR A 2 1.49 -19.12 -14.19
C THR A 2 1.28 -20.27 -13.20
N VAL A 3 0.77 -19.95 -12.01
CA VAL A 3 0.58 -20.92 -10.92
C VAL A 3 -0.72 -21.68 -11.14
N LYS A 4 -0.64 -23.02 -11.13
CA LYS A 4 -1.77 -23.93 -11.21
C LYS A 4 -2.11 -24.40 -9.78
N SER A 5 -3.32 -24.08 -9.34
CA SER A 5 -3.98 -24.52 -8.10
C SER A 5 -3.68 -23.74 -6.80
N LEU A 6 -4.74 -23.50 -6.02
CA LEU A 6 -4.76 -22.78 -4.74
C LEU A 6 -4.12 -23.58 -3.57
N GLN A 7 -3.73 -24.83 -3.77
CA GLN A 7 -3.28 -25.75 -2.72
C GLN A 7 -1.77 -25.65 -2.44
N ASP A 8 -1.03 -24.88 -3.25
CA ASP A 8 0.44 -24.76 -3.15
C ASP A 8 0.91 -23.49 -2.40
N GLU A 9 -0.01 -22.60 -1.98
CA GLU A 9 0.36 -21.36 -1.28
C GLU A 9 0.98 -21.62 0.11
N ASP A 10 0.56 -22.69 0.80
CA ASP A 10 1.01 -23.04 2.17
C ASP A 10 2.48 -23.48 2.26
N LYS A 11 3.15 -23.74 1.13
CA LYS A 11 4.56 -24.16 1.09
C LYS A 11 5.53 -23.06 0.69
N LEU A 12 5.06 -21.87 0.35
CA LEU A 12 5.93 -20.76 0.01
C LEU A 12 6.59 -20.24 1.30
N PRO A 13 7.93 -20.25 1.40
CA PRO A 13 8.61 -19.60 2.51
C PRO A 13 8.07 -18.17 2.57
N ILE A 14 7.59 -17.71 3.72
CA ILE A 14 6.98 -16.38 3.91
C ILE A 14 7.80 -15.26 3.23
N LYS A 15 9.13 -15.42 3.13
CA LYS A 15 10.02 -14.57 2.35
C LYS A 15 9.63 -14.43 0.86
N GLN A 16 9.32 -15.52 0.17
CA GLN A 16 8.86 -15.49 -1.23
C GLN A 16 7.48 -14.86 -1.39
N VAL A 17 6.60 -15.02 -0.39
CA VAL A 17 5.31 -14.31 -0.35
C VAL A 17 5.55 -12.82 -0.16
N ILE A 18 6.43 -12.43 0.76
CA ILE A 18 6.85 -11.04 0.98
C ILE A 18 7.50 -10.46 -0.29
N ASP A 19 8.37 -11.21 -0.96
CA ASP A 19 9.04 -10.77 -2.18
C ASP A 19 8.05 -10.62 -3.35
N ALA A 20 7.07 -11.52 -3.47
CA ALA A 20 6.00 -11.40 -4.45
C ALA A 20 5.09 -10.20 -4.15
N VAL A 21 4.73 -9.98 -2.89
CA VAL A 21 3.95 -8.81 -2.44
C VAL A 21 4.71 -7.52 -2.65
N ASN A 22 6.02 -7.49 -2.37
CA ASN A 22 6.84 -6.31 -2.59
C ASN A 22 6.99 -6.01 -4.09
N LYS A 23 7.18 -7.04 -4.92
CA LYS A 23 7.26 -6.88 -6.37
C LYS A 23 5.95 -6.37 -6.98
N THR A 24 4.81 -6.89 -6.52
CA THR A 24 3.50 -6.38 -6.95
C THR A 24 3.24 -4.98 -6.41
N MET A 25 3.72 -4.64 -5.21
CA MET A 25 3.65 -3.28 -4.66
C MET A 25 4.42 -2.28 -5.52
N ASP A 26 5.65 -2.62 -5.93
CA ASP A 26 6.46 -1.79 -6.82
C ASP A 26 5.79 -1.61 -8.19
N ASP A 27 5.20 -2.67 -8.74
CA ASP A 27 4.48 -2.60 -10.01
C ASP A 27 3.18 -1.79 -9.88
N VAL A 28 2.45 -1.91 -8.76
CA VAL A 28 1.28 -1.06 -8.46
C VAL A 28 1.69 0.41 -8.31
N LEU A 29 2.78 0.69 -7.61
CA LEU A 29 3.32 2.05 -7.47
C LEU A 29 3.72 2.61 -8.84
N ARG A 30 4.34 1.80 -9.71
CA ARG A 30 4.66 2.20 -11.09
C ARG A 30 3.43 2.51 -11.92
N VAL A 31 2.35 1.73 -11.80
CA VAL A 31 1.09 1.99 -12.51
C VAL A 31 0.42 3.26 -11.98
N VAL A 32 0.39 3.44 -10.65
CA VAL A 32 -0.14 4.65 -10.00
C VAL A 32 0.63 5.89 -10.44
N ASP A 33 1.95 5.81 -10.50
CA ASP A 33 2.81 6.88 -10.98
C ASP A 33 2.61 7.10 -12.50
N ALA A 34 2.57 6.06 -13.33
CA ALA A 34 2.33 6.18 -14.77
C ALA A 34 0.95 6.79 -15.11
N MET A 35 -0.06 6.52 -14.29
CA MET A 35 -1.42 7.05 -14.43
C MET A 35 -1.63 8.39 -13.72
N ASN A 36 -0.60 8.94 -13.05
CA ASN A 36 -0.65 10.16 -12.26
C ASN A 36 -1.86 10.19 -11.29
N LEU A 37 -2.18 9.06 -10.67
CA LEU A 37 -3.34 8.94 -9.77
C LEU A 37 -3.11 9.60 -8.41
N GLY A 38 -1.87 10.03 -8.15
CA GLY A 38 -1.45 10.71 -6.94
C GLY A 38 -1.34 9.79 -5.73
N ARG A 39 -0.38 10.08 -4.86
CA ARG A 39 -0.14 9.34 -3.61
C ARG A 39 -0.99 9.94 -2.51
N THR A 40 -1.73 9.10 -1.79
CA THR A 40 -2.60 9.56 -0.70
C THR A 40 -1.86 9.43 0.63
N GLU A 41 -1.79 10.53 1.39
CA GLU A 41 -1.16 10.62 2.70
C GLU A 41 -2.16 11.15 3.73
N VAL A 42 -2.20 10.53 4.91
CA VAL A 42 -3.00 11.00 6.05
C VAL A 42 -2.10 11.81 6.98
N LYS A 43 -2.45 13.09 7.15
CA LYS A 43 -1.85 14.02 8.11
C LYS A 43 -2.78 14.22 9.30
N ALA A 44 -2.33 14.96 10.30
CA ALA A 44 -3.10 15.15 11.54
C ALA A 44 -4.44 15.87 11.33
N ASP A 45 -4.50 16.70 10.29
CA ASP A 45 -5.55 17.65 9.95
C ASP A 45 -6.37 17.26 8.71
N GLY A 46 -5.96 16.22 7.99
CA GLY A 46 -6.62 15.86 6.74
C GLY A 46 -5.99 14.71 5.97
N VAL A 47 -6.68 14.32 4.91
CA VAL A 47 -6.19 13.38 3.90
C VAL A 47 -5.83 14.17 2.65
N TYR A 48 -4.60 13.99 2.19
CA TYR A 48 -4.02 14.72 1.08
C TYR A 48 -3.66 13.76 -0.04
N ARG A 49 -3.86 14.19 -1.29
CA ARG A 49 -3.37 13.50 -2.48
C ARG A 49 -2.35 14.35 -3.18
N THR A 50 -1.14 13.82 -3.29
CA THR A 50 -0.02 14.49 -3.97
C THR A 50 0.21 13.84 -5.33
N PHE A 51 0.09 14.62 -6.39
CA PHE A 51 0.29 14.20 -7.78
C PHE A 51 1.77 14.27 -8.16
N ASN A 52 2.13 13.65 -9.28
CA ASN A 52 3.54 13.55 -9.69
C ASN A 52 4.15 14.89 -10.12
N ASN A 53 3.31 15.86 -10.44
CA ASN A 53 3.72 17.24 -10.73
C ASN A 53 4.03 18.05 -9.47
N GLY A 54 3.85 17.48 -8.28
CA GLY A 54 4.07 18.14 -6.99
C GLY A 54 2.83 18.81 -6.41
N ASP A 55 1.72 18.88 -7.15
CA ASP A 55 0.47 19.44 -6.64
C ASP A 55 -0.10 18.55 -5.55
N SER A 56 -0.64 19.17 -4.49
CA SER A 56 -1.31 18.46 -3.41
C SER A 56 -2.72 19.01 -3.22
N VAL A 57 -3.70 18.12 -3.18
CA VAL A 57 -5.11 18.46 -2.96
C VAL A 57 -5.58 17.78 -1.68
N GLN A 58 -6.18 18.56 -0.78
CA GLN A 58 -6.87 18.01 0.38
C GLN A 58 -8.20 17.41 -0.07
N ILE A 59 -8.37 16.11 0.14
CA ILE A 59 -9.57 15.37 -0.26
C ILE A 59 -10.56 15.27 0.90
N SER A 60 -10.07 15.38 2.14
CA SER A 60 -10.88 15.30 3.34
C SER A 60 -10.21 16.08 4.46
N GLU A 61 -11.00 16.89 5.16
CA GLU A 61 -10.64 17.51 6.43
C GLU A 61 -11.00 16.60 7.59
N GLY A 62 -10.18 16.59 8.65
CA GLY A 62 -10.47 15.81 9.85
C GLY A 62 -9.30 15.69 10.80
N SER A 63 -9.58 15.43 12.08
CA SER A 63 -8.54 15.21 13.09
C SER A 63 -8.14 13.73 13.16
N PHE A 64 -7.02 13.37 12.55
CA PHE A 64 -6.50 12.00 12.53
C PHE A 64 -5.35 11.85 13.52
N ALA A 65 -5.66 11.43 14.74
CA ALA A 65 -4.64 11.14 15.74
C ALA A 65 -3.80 9.92 15.32
N LYS A 66 -2.49 10.12 15.14
CA LYS A 66 -1.55 9.02 14.90
C LYS A 66 -1.52 8.10 16.11
N LYS A 67 -2.15 6.93 15.99
CA LYS A 67 -2.06 5.88 17.01
C LYS A 67 -0.75 5.12 16.84
N ARG A 68 0.17 5.29 17.80
CA ARG A 68 1.39 4.48 17.85
C ARG A 68 1.02 3.06 18.26
N VAL A 69 1.00 2.15 17.31
CA VAL A 69 0.81 0.72 17.59
C VAL A 69 2.12 0.12 18.10
N SER A 70 2.05 -0.59 19.22
CA SER A 70 3.21 -1.23 19.85
C SER A 70 3.76 -2.40 19.03
N SER A 71 2.93 -3.03 18.21
CA SER A 71 3.35 -4.03 17.23
C SER A 71 2.55 -3.87 15.93
N LYS A 72 3.24 -3.87 14.79
CA LYS A 72 2.62 -3.90 13.46
C LYS A 72 2.20 -5.33 13.13
N LYS A 73 1.14 -5.82 13.77
CA LYS A 73 0.54 -7.13 13.45
C LYS A 73 -0.71 -6.90 12.62
N ILE A 74 -0.71 -7.40 11.39
CA ILE A 74 -1.92 -7.51 10.58
C ILE A 74 -2.57 -8.84 10.97
N LYS A 75 -3.78 -8.79 11.52
CA LYS A 75 -4.55 -10.00 11.80
C LYS A 75 -5.23 -10.40 10.49
N LEU A 76 -4.69 -11.41 9.82
CA LEU A 76 -5.38 -12.10 8.74
C LEU A 76 -6.25 -13.18 9.39
N PHE A 77 -7.53 -13.20 9.05
CA PHE A 77 -8.51 -14.16 9.57
C PHE A 77 -8.15 -15.58 9.13
#